data_AF-A0A482T7V4-F1
#
_entry.id   AF-A0A482T7V4-F1
#
_cell.length_a   1.000
_cell.length_b   1.000
_cell.length_c   1.000
_cell.angle_alpha   90.00
_cell.angle_beta   90.00
_cell.angle_gamma   90.00
#
_symmetry.space_group_name_H-M   'P 1'
#
loop_
_entity.id
_entity.type
_entity.pdbx_description
1 polymer ?
#
loop_
_entity_poly.entity_id
_entity_poly.type
_entity_poly.pdbx_seq_one_letter_code
_entity_poly.pdbx_strand_id
1 'polypeptide(L)'
;MKSDTMSGEIQERDSVGVDETLEPFDIPITRHVVSVAMLGGLAGTVLMMPILVGIPELLGLFTTTPITQFAGFAQFFGLEPTLALGIFLFGFGGTVVLPLTFLVLGAFLPPESPRYLRGATFATFFWTGFVPAFWPDAGILTIASFLVFSLLAHWVYGLTLGVVIHRVTGVPQHQV
;
A
#
# COMPACT_ATOMS: atom_id res chain seq x y z
N MET A 1 16.17 38.41 66.29
CA MET A 1 16.64 38.26 64.90
C MET A 1 15.74 37.23 64.23
N LYS A 2 14.79 37.67 63.42
CA LYS A 2 13.80 36.85 62.71
C LYS A 2 14.47 36.43 61.40
N SER A 3 14.58 35.13 61.11
CA SER A 3 15.23 34.63 59.90
C SER A 3 14.24 34.60 58.76
N ASP A 4 14.62 35.27 57.67
CA ASP A 4 13.83 35.47 56.46
C ASP A 4 13.65 34.18 55.65
N THR A 5 12.45 34.07 55.07
CA THR A 5 12.06 33.11 54.05
C THR A 5 12.73 33.49 52.72
N MET A 6 13.58 32.61 52.17
CA MET A 6 14.02 32.73 50.77
C MET A 6 13.49 31.52 49.99
N SER A 7 12.39 31.78 49.27
CA SER A 7 11.83 30.94 48.23
C SER A 7 12.80 30.96 47.05
N GLY A 8 13.44 29.83 46.76
CA GLY A 8 14.19 29.64 45.52
C GLY A 8 13.24 29.12 44.46
N GLU A 9 12.81 30.02 43.57
CA GLU A 9 12.08 29.68 42.34
C GLU A 9 12.89 28.67 41.54
N ILE A 10 12.38 27.44 41.43
CA ILE A 10 12.80 26.51 40.40
C ILE A 10 12.24 27.09 39.10
N GLN A 11 13.12 27.76 38.36
CA GLN A 11 12.87 28.24 37.02
C GLN A 11 12.61 27.02 36.14
N GLU A 12 11.33 26.71 35.95
CA GLU A 12 10.79 25.78 34.99
C GLU A 12 11.30 26.23 33.62
N ARG A 13 12.35 25.57 33.14
CA ARG A 13 12.73 25.67 31.74
C ARG A 13 11.58 25.06 30.98
N ASP A 14 10.80 25.90 30.32
CA ASP A 14 9.97 25.53 29.17
C ASP A 14 10.88 24.82 28.15
N SER A 15 11.09 23.52 28.34
CA SER A 15 11.34 22.64 27.23
C SER A 15 10.06 22.70 26.43
N VAL A 16 10.10 23.43 25.33
CA VAL A 16 9.14 23.33 24.23
C VAL A 16 9.15 21.87 23.79
N GLY A 17 8.38 21.06 24.52
CA GLY A 17 7.91 19.78 24.06
C GLY A 17 7.06 20.14 22.88
N VAL A 18 7.59 19.88 21.69
CA VAL A 18 6.76 19.61 20.53
C VAL A 18 5.72 18.64 21.05
N ASP A 19 4.48 19.10 21.14
CA ASP A 19 3.31 18.26 21.34
C ASP A 19 3.32 17.32 20.13
N GLU A 20 4.08 16.22 20.24
CA GLU A 20 3.89 15.02 19.47
C GLU A 20 2.47 14.62 19.82
N THR A 21 1.53 15.18 19.06
CA THR A 21 0.15 14.78 19.02
C THR A 21 0.17 13.27 18.92
N LEU A 22 -0.08 12.60 20.04
CA LEU A 22 -0.15 11.15 20.11
C LEU A 22 -1.26 10.77 19.14
N GLU A 23 -0.87 10.37 17.93
CA GLU A 23 -1.80 9.89 16.91
C GLU A 23 -2.69 8.85 17.62
N PRO A 24 -4.01 9.06 17.67
CA PRO A 24 -4.89 8.19 18.44
C PRO A 24 -4.59 6.74 18.10
N PHE A 25 -4.19 5.97 19.11
CA PHE A 25 -3.78 4.57 18.95
C PHE A 25 -4.91 3.65 18.46
N ASP A 26 -6.12 4.19 18.29
CA ASP A 26 -7.27 3.51 17.73
C ASP A 26 -7.96 4.46 16.73
N ILE A 27 -7.42 4.58 15.51
CA ILE A 27 -8.16 5.22 14.41
C ILE A 27 -9.22 4.22 13.95
N PRO A 28 -10.52 4.50 14.16
CA PRO A 28 -11.58 3.58 13.76
C PRO A 28 -11.67 3.51 12.23
N ILE A 29 -11.97 2.33 11.71
CA ILE A 29 -12.28 2.14 10.28
C ILE A 29 -13.65 2.74 9.99
N THR A 30 -13.68 4.02 9.64
CA THR A 30 -14.89 4.75 9.25
C THR A 30 -15.09 4.71 7.74
N ARG A 31 -16.28 5.11 7.26
CA ARG A 31 -16.54 5.30 5.82
C ARG A 31 -15.51 6.23 5.17
N HIS A 32 -15.09 7.28 5.86
CA HIS A 32 -14.09 8.21 5.36
C HIS A 32 -12.72 7.53 5.16
N VAL A 33 -12.25 6.76 6.15
CA VAL A 33 -11.00 5.98 6.06
C VAL A 33 -11.05 4.99 4.91
N VAL A 34 -12.18 4.28 4.75
CA VAL A 34 -12.40 3.36 3.63
C VAL A 34 -12.30 4.08 2.28
N SER A 35 -12.99 5.22 2.12
CA SER A 35 -12.94 5.98 0.88
C SER A 35 -11.54 6.50 0.56
N VAL A 36 -10.80 6.99 1.56
CA VAL A 36 -9.41 7.44 1.40
C VAL A 36 -8.49 6.28 1.01
N ALA A 37 -8.65 5.11 1.62
CA ALA A 37 -7.88 3.93 1.26
C ALA A 37 -8.14 3.51 -0.19
N MET A 38 -9.41 3.48 -0.62
CA MET A 38 -9.77 3.17 -2.00
C MET A 38 -9.18 4.18 -2.99
N LEU A 39 -9.21 5.48 -2.66
CA LEU A 39 -8.56 6.52 -3.47
C LEU A 39 -7.04 6.34 -3.53
N GLY A 40 -6.41 5.97 -2.41
CA GLY A 40 -4.99 5.62 -2.36
C GLY A 40 -4.65 4.40 -3.22
N GLY A 41 -5.51 3.38 -3.20
CA GLY A 41 -5.39 2.20 -4.06
C GLY A 41 -5.57 2.50 -5.53
N LEU A 42 -6.55 3.33 -5.89
CA LEU A 42 -6.75 3.82 -7.25
C LEU A 42 -5.54 4.59 -7.75
N ALA A 43 -5.06 5.55 -6.95
CA ALA A 43 -3.87 6.34 -7.28
C ALA A 43 -2.64 5.44 -7.44
N GLY A 44 -2.41 4.51 -6.51
CA GLY A 44 -1.34 3.54 -6.59
C GLY A 44 -1.44 2.67 -7.84
N THR A 45 -2.65 2.26 -8.21
CA THR A 45 -2.92 1.46 -9.43
C THR A 45 -2.54 2.24 -10.67
N VAL A 46 -2.97 3.51 -10.78
CA VAL A 46 -2.61 4.37 -11.92
C VAL A 46 -1.10 4.62 -11.98
N LEU A 47 -0.47 4.95 -10.86
CA LEU A 47 0.95 5.29 -10.80
C LEU A 47 1.88 4.10 -11.07
N MET A 48 1.44 2.87 -10.81
CA MET A 48 2.26 1.70 -11.12
C MET A 48 2.22 1.32 -12.60
N MET A 49 1.20 1.72 -13.37
CA MET A 49 1.03 1.30 -14.78
C MET A 49 2.21 1.63 -15.70
N PRO A 50 2.83 2.84 -15.63
CA PRO A 50 4.01 3.13 -16.45
C PRO A 50 5.17 2.17 -16.19
N ILE A 51 5.32 1.66 -14.96
CA ILE A 51 6.40 0.74 -14.58
C ILE A 51 6.03 -0.69 -14.97
N LEU A 52 4.81 -1.12 -14.63
CA LEU A 52 4.35 -2.48 -14.83
C LEU A 52 4.14 -2.83 -16.31
N VAL A 53 3.64 -1.87 -17.08
CA VAL A 53 3.26 -2.06 -18.50
C VAL A 53 4.10 -1.19 -19.41
N GLY A 54 4.21 0.12 -19.11
CA GLY A 54 4.86 1.08 -20.00
C GLY A 54 6.32 0.76 -20.31
N ILE A 55 7.15 0.50 -19.28
CA ILE A 55 8.57 0.18 -19.49
C ILE A 55 8.75 -1.16 -20.24
N PRO A 56 8.12 -2.28 -19.83
CA PRO A 56 8.19 -3.52 -20.60
C PRO A 56 7.70 -3.39 -22.04
N GLU A 57 6.64 -2.61 -22.29
CA GLU A 57 6.12 -2.35 -23.65
C GLU A 57 7.15 -1.62 -24.51
N LEU A 58 7.77 -0.56 -23.99
CA LEU A 58 8.83 0.18 -24.68
C LEU A 58 10.06 -0.68 -25.00
N LEU A 59 10.28 -1.74 -24.23
CA LEU A 59 11.36 -2.71 -24.44
C LEU A 59 10.94 -3.90 -25.33
N GLY A 60 9.67 -3.98 -25.76
CA GLY A 60 9.13 -5.10 -26.54
C GLY A 60 8.99 -6.40 -25.76
N LEU A 61 8.88 -6.32 -24.42
CA LEU A 61 8.84 -7.46 -23.50
C LEU A 61 7.45 -7.69 -22.88
N PHE A 62 6.49 -6.79 -23.11
CA PHE A 62 5.16 -6.88 -22.54
C PHE A 62 4.30 -7.96 -23.23
N THR A 63 3.52 -8.70 -22.44
CA THR A 63 2.58 -9.71 -22.94
C THR A 63 1.27 -9.63 -22.18
N THR A 64 0.14 -9.82 -22.87
CA THR A 64 -1.20 -9.75 -22.26
C THR A 64 -1.74 -11.12 -21.84
N THR A 65 -1.10 -12.22 -22.27
CA THR A 65 -1.52 -13.59 -21.97
C THR A 65 -1.74 -13.84 -20.47
N PRO A 66 -0.83 -13.41 -19.57
CA PRO A 66 -1.01 -13.62 -18.14
C PRO A 66 -2.27 -12.92 -17.58
N ILE A 67 -2.67 -11.79 -18.14
CA ILE A 67 -3.86 -11.03 -17.68
C ILE A 67 -5.14 -11.80 -18.00
N THR A 68 -5.23 -12.38 -19.19
CA THR A 68 -6.38 -13.21 -19.58
C THR A 68 -6.41 -14.51 -18.78
N GLN A 69 -5.25 -15.14 -18.54
CA GLN A 69 -5.14 -16.34 -17.71
C GLN A 69 -5.56 -16.09 -16.26
N PHE A 70 -5.18 -14.94 -15.71
CA PHE A 70 -5.63 -14.52 -14.38
C PHE A 70 -7.16 -14.42 -14.30
N ALA A 71 -7.83 -13.94 -15.36
CA ALA A 71 -9.30 -13.94 -15.42
C ALA A 71 -9.93 -15.34 -15.56
N GLY A 72 -9.13 -16.40 -15.71
CA GLY A 72 -9.59 -17.78 -15.92
C GLY A 72 -10.49 -18.31 -14.81
N PHE A 73 -10.32 -17.86 -13.55
CA PHE A 73 -11.22 -18.26 -12.47
C PHE A 73 -12.66 -17.77 -12.68
N ALA A 74 -12.88 -16.74 -13.50
CA ALA A 74 -14.21 -16.23 -13.79
C ALA A 74 -15.06 -17.27 -14.56
N GLN A 75 -14.44 -18.26 -15.19
CA GLN A 75 -15.13 -19.38 -15.84
C GLN A 75 -15.96 -20.20 -14.85
N PHE A 76 -15.57 -20.28 -13.57
CA PHE A 76 -16.37 -20.94 -12.53
C PHE A 76 -17.73 -20.28 -12.32
N PHE A 77 -17.86 -19.01 -12.71
CA PHE A 77 -19.08 -18.22 -12.64
C PHE A 77 -19.78 -18.09 -14.00
N GLY A 78 -19.34 -18.83 -15.02
CA GLY A 78 -19.90 -18.79 -16.37
C GLY A 78 -19.47 -17.55 -17.18
N LEU A 79 -18.40 -16.87 -16.79
CA LEU A 79 -17.85 -15.73 -17.51
C LEU A 79 -16.66 -16.16 -18.38
N GLU A 80 -16.66 -15.74 -19.64
CA GLU A 80 -15.53 -15.94 -20.55
C GLU A 80 -14.33 -15.07 -20.11
N PRO A 81 -13.12 -15.66 -19.99
CA PRO A 81 -11.93 -14.91 -19.61
C PRO A 81 -11.49 -14.06 -20.81
N THR A 82 -11.68 -12.76 -20.68
CA THR A 82 -11.27 -11.78 -21.67
C THR A 82 -10.21 -10.86 -21.10
N LEU A 83 -9.44 -10.21 -21.97
CA LEU A 83 -8.49 -9.17 -21.56
C LEU A 83 -9.21 -8.05 -20.79
N ALA A 84 -10.38 -7.63 -21.27
CA ALA A 84 -11.19 -6.59 -20.61
C ALA A 84 -11.60 -7.00 -19.19
N LEU A 85 -12.00 -8.26 -19.00
CA LEU A 85 -12.31 -8.79 -17.67
C LEU A 85 -11.07 -8.82 -16.78
N GLY A 86 -9.92 -9.27 -17.29
CA GLY A 86 -8.66 -9.24 -16.53
C GLY A 86 -8.25 -7.84 -16.10
N ILE A 87 -8.36 -6.85 -16.99
CA ILE A 87 -8.11 -5.42 -16.68
C ILE A 87 -9.08 -4.92 -15.61
N PHE A 88 -10.37 -5.25 -15.73
CA PHE A 88 -11.37 -4.87 -14.73
C PHE A 88 -11.05 -5.48 -13.37
N LEU A 89 -10.76 -6.77 -13.31
CA LEU A 89 -10.43 -7.48 -12.07
C LEU A 89 -9.15 -6.94 -11.44
N PHE A 90 -8.14 -6.63 -12.25
CA PHE A 90 -6.90 -6.00 -11.78
C PHE A 90 -7.16 -4.61 -11.17
N GLY A 91 -7.92 -3.76 -11.87
CA GLY A 91 -8.29 -2.44 -11.40
C GLY A 91 -9.15 -2.49 -10.13
N PHE A 92 -10.14 -3.38 -10.09
CA PHE A 92 -10.99 -3.61 -8.92
C PHE A 92 -10.18 -4.14 -7.72
N GLY A 93 -9.29 -5.10 -7.97
CA GLY A 93 -8.38 -5.64 -6.96
C GLY A 93 -7.51 -4.54 -6.35
N GLY A 94 -6.85 -3.74 -7.19
CA GLY A 94 -5.98 -2.64 -6.75
C GLY A 94 -6.72 -1.47 -6.09
N THR A 95 -7.96 -1.20 -6.48
CA THR A 95 -8.73 -0.06 -5.96
C THR A 95 -9.57 -0.39 -4.73
N VAL A 96 -10.05 -1.63 -4.62
CA VAL A 96 -11.04 -2.01 -3.60
C VAL A 96 -10.50 -3.10 -2.69
N VAL A 97 -10.12 -4.25 -3.26
CA VAL A 97 -9.76 -5.44 -2.46
C VAL A 97 -8.52 -5.17 -1.62
N LEU A 98 -7.42 -4.78 -2.26
CA LEU A 98 -6.13 -4.58 -1.60
C LEU A 98 -6.14 -3.45 -0.55
N PRO A 99 -6.72 -2.26 -0.80
CA PRO A 99 -6.77 -1.21 0.22
C PRO A 99 -7.59 -1.60 1.44
N LEU A 100 -8.70 -2.31 1.25
CA LEU A 100 -9.50 -2.81 2.37
C LEU A 100 -8.73 -3.85 3.19
N THR A 101 -8.01 -4.75 2.53
CA THR A 101 -7.12 -5.69 3.23
C THR A 101 -6.00 -4.96 3.97
N PHE A 102 -5.42 -3.90 3.39
CA PHE A 102 -4.41 -3.09 4.05
C PHE A 102 -4.95 -2.39 5.30
N LEU A 103 -6.20 -1.92 5.31
CA LEU A 103 -6.80 -1.33 6.52
C LEU A 103 -6.89 -2.33 7.69
N VAL A 104 -7.10 -3.62 7.38
CA VAL A 104 -7.20 -4.68 8.40
C VAL A 104 -5.82 -5.16 8.84
N LEU A 105 -4.91 -5.39 7.90
CA LEU A 105 -3.60 -6.02 8.19
C LEU A 105 -2.50 -5.01 8.47
N GLY A 106 -2.64 -3.76 8.00
CA GLY A 106 -1.60 -2.73 8.04
C GLY A 106 -1.18 -2.34 9.45
N ALA A 107 -1.99 -2.61 10.48
CA ALA A 107 -1.61 -2.44 11.88
C ALA A 107 -0.44 -3.37 12.29
N PHE A 108 -0.34 -4.56 11.70
CA PHE A 108 0.59 -5.63 12.09
C PHE A 108 1.86 -5.71 11.26
N LEU A 109 1.97 -4.90 10.21
CA LEU A 109 3.09 -4.97 9.29
C LEU A 109 4.27 -4.12 9.78
N PRO A 110 5.52 -4.57 9.60
CA PRO A 110 6.68 -3.70 9.78
C PRO A 110 6.76 -2.61 8.70
N PRO A 111 7.50 -1.53 8.93
CA PRO A 111 8.13 -1.15 10.21
C PRO A 111 7.12 -0.53 11.19
N GLU A 112 7.51 -0.43 12.46
CA GLU A 112 6.73 0.31 13.47
C GLU A 112 6.66 1.80 13.13
N SER A 113 7.81 2.37 12.70
CA SER A 113 7.95 3.74 12.24
C SER A 113 9.00 3.83 11.12
N PRO A 114 8.80 4.67 10.08
CA PRO A 114 7.58 5.44 9.81
C PRO A 114 6.46 4.56 9.22
N ARG A 115 5.23 4.77 9.70
CA ARG A 115 4.07 3.87 9.44
C ARG A 115 3.66 3.79 7.97
N TYR A 116 3.89 4.82 7.15
CA TYR A 116 3.54 4.78 5.72
C TYR A 116 4.33 3.69 4.96
N LEU A 117 5.51 3.27 5.46
CA LEU A 117 6.31 2.21 4.85
C LEU A 117 5.68 0.82 4.99
N ARG A 118 4.69 0.64 5.87
CA ARG A 118 3.92 -0.61 5.97
C ARG A 118 3.23 -0.96 4.65
N GLY A 119 2.90 0.05 3.83
CA GLY A 119 2.40 -0.17 2.48
C GLY A 119 3.39 -0.89 1.56
N ALA A 120 4.69 -0.65 1.70
CA ALA A 120 5.72 -1.38 0.93
C ALA A 120 5.83 -2.84 1.39
N THR A 121 5.77 -3.09 2.70
CA THR A 121 5.72 -4.46 3.25
C THR A 121 4.50 -5.21 2.75
N PHE A 122 3.33 -4.58 2.83
CA PHE A 122 2.07 -5.12 2.32
C PHE A 122 2.20 -5.49 0.83
N ALA A 123 2.69 -4.56 0.01
CA ALA A 123 2.83 -4.80 -1.41
C ALA A 123 3.87 -5.86 -1.75
N THR A 124 4.96 -5.97 -0.97
CA THR A 124 5.95 -7.03 -1.14
C THR A 124 5.33 -8.40 -0.83
N PHE A 125 4.52 -8.51 0.22
CA PHE A 125 3.79 -9.73 0.52
C PHE A 125 2.85 -10.11 -0.62
N PHE A 126 2.02 -9.19 -1.11
CA PHE A 126 1.11 -9.45 -2.23
C PHE A 126 1.83 -9.73 -3.55
N TRP A 127 2.99 -9.11 -3.78
CA TRP A 127 3.83 -9.41 -4.94
C TRP A 127 4.24 -10.89 -5.00
N THR A 128 4.50 -11.54 -3.86
CA THR A 128 4.81 -12.98 -3.85
C THR A 128 3.66 -13.85 -4.34
N GLY A 129 2.41 -13.42 -4.16
CA GLY A 129 1.22 -14.06 -4.74
C GLY A 129 0.98 -13.67 -6.21
N PHE A 130 1.33 -12.44 -6.58
CA PHE A 130 1.24 -11.94 -7.96
C PHE A 130 2.17 -12.70 -8.91
N VAL A 131 3.42 -12.97 -8.50
CA VAL A 131 4.43 -13.64 -9.34
C VAL A 131 3.94 -14.96 -9.93
N PRO A 132 3.45 -15.95 -9.16
CA PRO A 132 2.94 -17.19 -9.72
C PRO A 132 1.61 -17.02 -10.48
N ALA A 133 0.78 -16.05 -10.10
CA ALA A 133 -0.51 -15.80 -10.78
C ALA A 133 -0.35 -15.19 -12.18
N PHE A 134 0.74 -14.46 -12.42
CA PHE A 134 1.02 -13.75 -13.66
C PHE A 134 2.33 -14.20 -14.34
N TRP A 135 2.82 -15.40 -14.00
CA TRP A 135 4.08 -15.90 -14.51
C TRP A 135 4.06 -15.99 -16.04
N PRO A 136 4.98 -15.32 -16.76
CA PRO A 136 5.00 -15.38 -18.22
C PRO A 136 5.67 -16.67 -18.71
N ASP A 137 5.06 -17.31 -19.70
CA ASP A 137 5.70 -18.39 -20.47
C ASP A 137 6.60 -17.77 -21.56
N ALA A 138 7.79 -17.31 -21.16
CA ALA A 138 8.69 -16.51 -22.00
C ALA A 138 10.18 -16.76 -21.69
N GLY A 139 11.05 -16.16 -22.48
CA GLY A 139 12.51 -16.25 -22.29
C GLY A 139 13.02 -15.57 -21.02
N ILE A 140 14.26 -15.88 -20.65
CA ILE A 140 14.88 -15.41 -19.38
C ILE A 140 14.87 -13.89 -19.23
N LEU A 141 15.04 -13.13 -20.32
CA LEU A 141 15.02 -11.66 -20.28
C LEU A 141 13.63 -11.13 -19.93
N THR A 142 12.57 -11.72 -20.49
CA THR A 142 11.18 -11.36 -20.19
C THR A 142 10.84 -11.71 -18.74
N ILE A 143 11.26 -12.88 -18.26
CA ILE A 143 11.04 -13.31 -16.87
C ILE A 143 11.77 -12.38 -15.90
N ALA A 144 13.04 -12.05 -16.16
CA ALA A 144 13.81 -11.14 -15.31
C ALA A 144 13.18 -9.73 -15.27
N SER A 145 12.76 -9.23 -16.43
CA SER A 145 12.07 -7.94 -16.54
C SER A 145 10.73 -7.96 -15.81
N PHE A 146 9.95 -9.03 -15.94
CA PHE A 146 8.71 -9.24 -15.20
C PHE A 146 8.96 -9.17 -13.69
N LEU A 147 9.93 -9.90 -13.15
CA LEU A 147 10.22 -9.90 -11.71
C LEU A 147 10.62 -8.51 -11.19
N VAL A 148 11.54 -7.84 -11.88
CA VAL A 148 12.05 -6.53 -11.46
C VAL A 148 10.97 -5.45 -11.57
N PHE A 149 10.35 -5.29 -12.74
CA PHE A 149 9.39 -4.22 -12.94
C PHE A 149 8.08 -4.46 -12.19
N SER A 150 7.64 -5.72 -12.03
CA SER A 150 6.49 -6.01 -11.17
C SER A 150 6.77 -5.69 -9.71
N LEU A 151 7.96 -6.00 -9.17
CA LEU A 151 8.29 -5.66 -7.78
C LEU A 151 8.31 -4.14 -7.58
N LEU A 152 8.97 -3.40 -8.48
CA LEU A 152 9.01 -1.94 -8.43
C LEU A 152 7.61 -1.32 -8.54
N ALA A 153 6.76 -1.85 -9.43
CA ALA A 153 5.37 -1.44 -9.55
C ALA A 153 4.57 -1.67 -8.26
N HIS A 154 4.76 -2.83 -7.62
CA HIS A 154 4.12 -3.13 -6.33
C HIS A 154 4.58 -2.18 -5.24
N TRP A 155 5.88 -1.84 -5.16
CA TRP A 155 6.35 -0.84 -4.22
C TRP A 155 5.74 0.53 -4.48
N VAL A 156 5.64 0.98 -5.73
CA VAL A 156 4.95 2.25 -6.06
C VAL A 156 3.50 2.22 -5.62
N TYR A 157 2.78 1.13 -5.88
CA TYR A 157 1.41 0.94 -5.40
C TYR A 157 1.32 1.04 -3.87
N GLY A 158 2.11 0.23 -3.16
CA GLY A 158 2.08 0.11 -1.71
C GLY A 158 2.49 1.39 -0.99
N LEU A 159 3.55 2.05 -1.47
CA LEU A 159 3.99 3.33 -0.92
C LEU A 159 2.94 4.42 -1.16
N THR A 160 2.32 4.47 -2.34
CA THR A 160 1.25 5.43 -2.62
C THR A 160 0.07 5.24 -1.66
N LEU A 161 -0.40 4.00 -1.51
CA LEU A 161 -1.47 3.65 -0.59
C LEU A 161 -1.13 4.06 0.86
N GLY A 162 0.06 3.66 1.33
CA GLY A 162 0.52 3.96 2.67
C GLY A 162 0.66 5.46 2.94
N VAL A 163 1.20 6.22 1.98
CA VAL A 163 1.36 7.68 2.10
C VAL A 163 0.02 8.38 2.09
N VAL A 164 -0.91 8.04 1.19
CA VAL A 164 -2.23 8.68 1.10
C VAL A 164 -3.00 8.49 2.41
N ILE A 165 -3.07 7.26 2.93
CA ILE A 165 -3.74 6.98 4.20
C ILE A 165 -3.04 7.71 5.35
N HIS A 166 -1.72 7.59 5.46
CA HIS A 166 -0.95 8.23 6.53
C HIS A 166 -1.14 9.75 6.56
N ARG A 167 -1.19 10.41 5.39
CA ARG A 167 -1.32 11.86 5.29
C ARG A 167 -2.73 12.39 5.52
N VAL A 168 -3.77 11.61 5.19
CA VAL A 168 -5.16 12.10 5.19
C VAL A 168 -5.93 11.64 6.43
N THR A 169 -5.68 10.41 6.91
CA THR A 169 -6.45 9.83 8.03
C THR A 169 -5.60 9.29 9.17
N GLY A 170 -4.29 9.15 8.96
CA GLY A 170 -3.45 8.25 9.76
C GLY A 170 -3.71 6.78 9.39
N VAL A 171 -2.73 5.91 9.65
CA VAL A 171 -2.84 4.47 9.39
C VAL A 171 -3.53 3.79 10.58
N PRO A 172 -4.69 3.13 10.39
CA PRO A 172 -5.39 2.48 11.50
C PRO A 172 -4.54 1.53 12.31
N GLN A 173 -4.78 1.54 13.62
CA GLN A 173 -4.12 0.70 14.60
C GLN A 173 -5.21 -0.07 15.37
N HIS A 174 -4.84 -1.26 15.85
CA HIS A 174 -5.70 -2.11 16.67
C HIS A 174 -4.88 -2.61 17.84
N GLN A 175 -5.42 -2.55 19.05
CA GLN A 175 -4.83 -3.21 20.21
C GLN A 175 -4.87 -4.73 20.00
N VAL A 176 -3.73 -5.41 20.19
CA VAL A 176 -3.60 -6.87 20.22
C VAL A 176 -2.98 -7.34 21.51
#